data_AF-A0A6C0QY73-F1
#
_entry.id   AF-A0A6C0QY73-F1
#
_cell.length_a   1.000
_cell.length_b   1.000
_cell.length_c   1.000
_cell.angle_alpha   90.00
_cell.angle_beta   90.00
_cell.angle_gamma   90.00
#
_symmetry.space_group_name_H-M   'P 1'
#
loop_
_entity.id
_entity.type
_entity.pdbx_description
1 polymer ?
#
loop_
_entity_poly.entity_id
_entity_poly.type
_entity_poly.pdbx_seq_one_letter_code
_entity_poly.pdbx_strand_id
1 'polypeptide(L)'
;MILVDSYYSEELKSPLLNGIVTSMFKEWLNENINKFENIFSYFLLQETAKDENFQWLKPTTAYYGVASVENNGNPDLDKSVFSVMAMVENHKNEFPQHTVDARLLHAVNNESAFGIDMPLFVDKFLTQGLNIMQVGTPDEFEKTNNGLFIQNKNKIKFGNIQVSEDKYEDAWIDPKKFKLDISNNQMVLDIEDLTWQQARGIIGHVNYNQHYTLNLKSGIDKLGKEYKNVLIPTEANDPTLTFTYTLEDWYQREQMIVEIAVGMALSVATGILFSAVSSTFRAASKYIQGLFKKVGNGLVRAVVSLRELMSKVGVKASQEAINEGLELTARNLSRANSVISLGSEEVIYQVVNQQRTLWSRIWEISWKTALVFSQMVAIAAAGMVPTMIYKYLEYIAKEEYSKLPTINEFLANCVGAVRWPDNSEFKVETAQLQGIYLMGGRLNK
;
A
#
# COMPACT_ATOMS: atom_id res chain seq x y z
N MET A 1 -41.78 -15.83 5.82
CA MET A 1 -42.52 -15.15 6.90
C MET A 1 -42.01 -13.72 6.96
N ILE A 2 -42.83 -12.74 6.60
CA ILE A 2 -42.46 -11.33 6.68
C ILE A 2 -42.62 -10.89 8.14
N LEU A 3 -41.54 -10.36 8.74
CA LEU A 3 -41.61 -9.64 10.00
C LEU A 3 -42.02 -8.20 9.67
N VAL A 4 -43.25 -7.85 10.00
CA VAL A 4 -43.74 -6.47 9.93
C VAL A 4 -43.52 -5.86 11.30
N ASP A 5 -42.49 -5.03 11.45
CA ASP A 5 -42.42 -4.13 12.59
C ASP A 5 -43.33 -2.94 12.33
N SER A 6 -44.12 -2.55 13.32
CA SER A 6 -45.20 -1.57 13.17
C SER A 6 -44.91 -0.35 14.02
N TYR A 7 -44.56 0.76 13.36
CA TYR A 7 -44.44 2.05 14.03
C TYR A 7 -45.78 2.80 13.87
N TYR A 8 -46.57 2.87 14.93
CA TYR A 8 -47.81 3.66 14.94
C TYR A 8 -47.51 5.08 15.39
N SER A 9 -48.25 6.07 14.87
CA SER A 9 -48.17 7.42 15.42
C SER A 9 -48.56 7.41 16.90
N GLU A 10 -48.00 8.33 17.69
CA GLU A 10 -48.35 8.50 19.12
C GLU A 10 -49.83 8.85 19.35
N GLU A 11 -50.55 9.19 18.28
CA GLU A 11 -51.98 9.52 18.29
C GLU A 11 -52.87 8.25 18.30
N LEU A 12 -52.36 7.10 17.86
CA LEU A 12 -53.07 5.81 17.87
C LEU A 12 -52.91 5.08 19.20
N LYS A 13 -53.76 5.43 20.18
CA LYS A 13 -53.69 4.93 21.56
C LYS A 13 -54.35 3.58 21.82
N SER A 14 -55.06 2.98 20.85
CA SER A 14 -55.83 1.74 21.06
C SER A 14 -55.04 0.50 20.63
N PRO A 15 -54.61 -0.37 21.58
CA PRO A 15 -53.87 -1.59 21.24
C PRO A 15 -54.67 -2.56 20.36
N LEU A 16 -56.01 -2.57 20.51
CA LEU A 16 -56.90 -3.42 19.71
C LEU A 16 -56.95 -2.96 18.25
N LEU A 17 -57.11 -1.66 18.00
CA LEU A 17 -57.11 -1.12 16.64
C LEU A 17 -55.74 -1.30 15.97
N ASN A 18 -54.66 -1.10 16.71
CA ASN A 18 -53.30 -1.36 16.23
C ASN A 18 -53.14 -2.82 15.79
N GLY A 19 -53.57 -3.77 16.64
CA GLY A 19 -53.53 -5.20 16.31
C GLY A 19 -54.34 -5.58 15.07
N ILE A 20 -55.55 -5.02 14.91
CA ILE A 20 -56.40 -5.25 13.73
C ILE A 20 -55.72 -4.71 12.47
N VAL A 21 -55.28 -3.45 12.50
CA VAL A 21 -54.65 -2.79 11.34
C VAL A 21 -53.37 -3.50 10.92
N THR A 22 -52.52 -3.90 11.86
CA THR A 22 -51.30 -4.66 11.52
C THR A 22 -51.60 -6.04 10.99
N SER A 23 -52.65 -6.70 11.48
CA SER A 23 -53.07 -8.00 10.91
C SER A 23 -53.54 -7.83 9.47
N MET A 24 -54.32 -6.78 9.17
CA MET A 24 -54.77 -6.47 7.81
C MET A 24 -53.59 -6.17 6.87
N PHE A 25 -52.62 -5.35 7.29
CA PHE A 25 -51.44 -5.06 6.48
C PHE A 25 -50.54 -6.28 6.31
N LYS A 26 -50.41 -7.12 7.34
CA LYS A 26 -49.63 -8.36 7.25
C LYS A 26 -50.25 -9.33 6.25
N GLU A 27 -51.57 -9.49 6.27
CA GLU A 27 -52.30 -10.32 5.29
C GLU A 27 -52.11 -9.75 3.88
N TRP A 28 -52.39 -8.45 3.70
CA TRP A 28 -52.22 -7.79 2.40
C TRP A 28 -50.79 -7.90 1.87
N LEU A 29 -49.76 -7.64 2.69
CA LEU A 29 -48.35 -7.75 2.28
C LEU A 29 -48.00 -9.20 1.89
N ASN A 30 -48.42 -10.20 2.67
CA ASN A 30 -48.15 -11.59 2.31
C ASN A 30 -48.78 -11.99 0.96
N GLU A 31 -49.95 -11.45 0.63
CA GLU A 31 -50.63 -11.72 -0.64
C GLU A 31 -50.11 -10.89 -1.82
N ASN A 32 -49.54 -9.70 -1.56
CA ASN A 32 -49.24 -8.72 -2.60
C ASN A 32 -47.76 -8.34 -2.70
N ILE A 33 -46.86 -8.87 -1.86
CA ILE A 33 -45.43 -8.52 -1.90
C ILE A 33 -44.78 -8.83 -3.24
N ASN A 34 -45.28 -9.83 -3.97
CA ASN A 34 -44.82 -10.15 -5.32
C ASN A 34 -45.09 -9.02 -6.34
N LYS A 35 -46.01 -8.09 -6.06
CA LYS A 35 -46.24 -6.89 -6.88
C LYS A 35 -45.16 -5.83 -6.68
N PHE A 36 -44.32 -5.96 -5.66
CA PHE A 36 -43.16 -5.10 -5.46
C PHE A 36 -41.99 -5.61 -6.30
N GLU A 37 -41.97 -5.19 -7.56
CA GLU A 37 -41.01 -5.63 -8.59
C GLU A 37 -39.70 -4.82 -8.59
N ASN A 38 -39.39 -4.10 -7.50
CA ASN A 38 -38.18 -3.28 -7.43
C ASN A 38 -36.92 -4.16 -7.47
N ILE A 39 -36.03 -3.90 -8.43
CA ILE A 39 -34.72 -4.52 -8.50
C ILE A 39 -33.72 -3.65 -7.76
N PHE A 40 -33.13 -4.18 -6.70
CA PHE A 40 -32.16 -3.44 -5.87
C PHE A 40 -30.74 -3.47 -6.45
N SER A 41 -30.38 -4.50 -7.22
CA SER A 41 -29.06 -4.61 -7.87
C SER A 41 -29.09 -5.65 -8.97
N TYR A 42 -28.25 -5.47 -9.99
CA TYR A 42 -27.99 -6.43 -11.05
C TYR A 42 -26.59 -7.02 -10.90
N PHE A 43 -26.47 -8.34 -11.08
CA PHE A 43 -25.20 -9.07 -11.03
C PHE A 43 -24.98 -9.84 -12.33
N LEU A 44 -23.78 -9.74 -12.89
CA LEU A 44 -23.26 -10.65 -13.91
C LEU A 44 -22.31 -11.63 -13.23
N LEU A 45 -22.83 -12.81 -12.88
CA LEU A 45 -22.06 -13.86 -12.22
C LEU A 45 -21.28 -14.69 -13.24
N GLN A 46 -20.05 -15.07 -12.88
CA GLN A 46 -19.15 -15.91 -13.69
C GLN A 46 -18.88 -15.33 -15.08
N GLU A 47 -18.96 -14.00 -15.21
CA GLU A 47 -18.61 -13.29 -16.43
C GLU A 47 -17.10 -13.43 -16.69
N THR A 48 -16.74 -13.74 -17.94
CA THR A 48 -15.35 -13.59 -18.40
C THR A 48 -15.05 -12.11 -18.59
N ALA A 49 -14.04 -11.60 -17.88
CA ALA A 49 -13.60 -10.23 -18.05
C ALA A 49 -13.09 -10.00 -19.48
N LYS A 50 -13.37 -8.81 -20.03
CA LYS A 50 -12.86 -8.40 -21.34
C LYS A 50 -11.33 -8.41 -21.37
N ASP A 51 -10.72 -8.02 -20.25
CA ASP A 51 -9.31 -8.17 -19.99
C ASP A 51 -9.14 -9.21 -18.87
N GLU A 52 -8.48 -10.32 -19.20
CA GLU A 52 -8.26 -11.47 -18.30
C GLU A 52 -7.55 -11.04 -17.01
N ASN A 53 -6.76 -9.97 -17.03
CA ASN A 53 -6.06 -9.48 -15.87
C ASN A 53 -7.00 -8.90 -14.78
N PHE A 54 -8.24 -8.56 -15.14
CA PHE A 54 -9.28 -8.15 -14.19
C PHE A 54 -10.29 -9.27 -13.90
N GLN A 55 -10.01 -10.52 -14.30
CA GLN A 55 -10.91 -11.65 -14.03
C GLN A 55 -11.13 -11.85 -12.53
N TRP A 56 -10.13 -11.54 -11.70
CA TRP A 56 -10.22 -11.63 -10.25
C TRP A 56 -11.18 -10.63 -9.61
N LEU A 57 -11.67 -9.62 -10.35
CA LEU A 57 -12.72 -8.71 -9.87
C LEU A 57 -14.13 -9.22 -10.19
N LYS A 58 -14.26 -10.29 -10.98
CA LYS A 58 -15.56 -10.76 -11.47
C LYS A 58 -16.29 -11.60 -10.41
N PRO A 59 -17.52 -11.22 -10.04
CA PRO A 59 -18.33 -11.97 -9.08
C PRO A 59 -18.56 -13.41 -9.54
N THR A 60 -18.30 -14.36 -8.64
CA THR A 60 -18.62 -15.78 -8.82
C THR A 60 -19.79 -16.22 -7.93
N THR A 61 -20.02 -15.50 -6.83
CA THR A 61 -21.17 -15.65 -5.93
C THR A 61 -21.58 -14.28 -5.42
N ALA A 62 -22.87 -14.06 -5.18
CA ALA A 62 -23.40 -12.80 -4.68
C ALA A 62 -24.18 -12.97 -3.36
N TYR A 63 -24.11 -11.93 -2.54
CA TYR A 63 -24.83 -11.75 -1.28
C TYR A 63 -25.33 -10.32 -1.17
N TYR A 64 -26.15 -10.05 -0.16
CA TYR A 64 -26.60 -8.70 0.19
C TYR A 64 -26.60 -8.53 1.69
N GLY A 65 -26.64 -7.30 2.17
CA GLY A 65 -26.68 -7.01 3.60
C GLY A 65 -27.10 -5.58 3.86
N VAL A 66 -27.56 -5.33 5.08
CA VAL A 66 -28.00 -4.01 5.52
C VAL A 66 -27.41 -3.72 6.90
N ALA A 67 -26.95 -2.49 7.09
CA ALA A 67 -26.61 -1.96 8.39
C ALA A 67 -27.43 -0.68 8.62
N SER A 68 -28.38 -0.72 9.55
CA SER A 68 -29.15 0.46 9.95
C SER A 68 -28.39 1.26 11.01
N VAL A 69 -28.38 2.58 10.85
CA VAL A 69 -27.87 3.52 11.84
C VAL A 69 -29.02 4.36 12.34
N GLU A 70 -29.09 4.60 13.65
CA GLU A 70 -30.11 5.44 14.27
C GLU A 70 -29.48 6.67 14.93
N ASN A 71 -30.19 7.79 14.87
CA ASN A 71 -29.86 9.02 15.56
C ASN A 71 -31.07 9.47 16.39
N ASN A 72 -30.92 9.46 17.72
CA ASN A 72 -32.00 9.75 18.68
C ASN A 72 -33.27 8.92 18.42
N GLY A 73 -33.11 7.63 18.11
CA GLY A 73 -34.22 6.70 17.85
C GLY A 73 -34.88 6.84 16.47
N ASN A 74 -34.34 7.69 15.58
CA ASN A 74 -34.80 7.79 14.19
C ASN A 74 -33.77 7.20 13.22
N PRO A 75 -34.19 6.53 12.13
CA PRO A 75 -33.26 6.06 11.11
C PRO A 75 -32.44 7.19 10.48
N ASP A 76 -31.12 7.04 10.48
CA ASP A 76 -30.18 7.89 9.76
C ASP A 76 -29.88 7.23 8.41
N LEU A 77 -30.60 7.68 7.36
CA LEU A 77 -30.55 7.07 6.04
C LEU A 77 -29.20 7.32 5.33
N ASP A 78 -28.51 8.41 5.65
CA ASP A 78 -27.21 8.76 5.05
C ASP A 78 -26.08 7.90 5.61
N LYS A 79 -26.23 7.41 6.85
CA LYS A 79 -25.27 6.50 7.50
C LYS A 79 -25.66 5.03 7.42
N SER A 80 -26.94 4.74 7.17
CA SER A 80 -27.39 3.38 6.94
C SER A 80 -26.84 2.86 5.61
N VAL A 81 -26.42 1.61 5.57
CA VAL A 81 -25.74 1.01 4.42
C VAL A 81 -26.59 -0.12 3.87
N PHE A 82 -26.99 -0.02 2.60
CA PHE A 82 -27.38 -1.17 1.80
C PHE A 82 -26.17 -1.63 1.00
N SER A 83 -25.77 -2.90 1.15
CA SER A 83 -24.60 -3.44 0.47
C SER A 83 -24.95 -4.69 -0.32
N VAL A 84 -24.30 -4.83 -1.45
CA VAL A 84 -24.20 -6.07 -2.19
C VAL A 84 -22.76 -6.53 -2.17
N MET A 85 -22.55 -7.82 -1.92
CA MET A 85 -21.22 -8.40 -1.66
C MET A 85 -21.00 -9.57 -2.61
N ALA A 86 -19.74 -9.86 -2.93
CA ALA A 86 -19.43 -10.96 -3.82
C ALA A 86 -18.17 -11.71 -3.40
N MET A 87 -18.12 -13.00 -3.72
CA MET A 87 -16.87 -13.74 -3.81
C MET A 87 -16.38 -13.73 -5.24
N VAL A 88 -15.06 -13.76 -5.42
CA VAL A 88 -14.38 -13.79 -6.72
C VAL A 88 -13.55 -15.06 -6.85
N GLU A 89 -13.08 -15.37 -8.06
CA GLU A 89 -12.17 -16.50 -8.32
C GLU A 89 -12.68 -17.87 -7.81
N ASN A 90 -13.99 -18.05 -7.68
CA ASN A 90 -14.64 -19.22 -7.11
C ASN A 90 -14.24 -19.50 -5.65
N HIS A 91 -13.76 -18.48 -4.93
CA HIS A 91 -13.56 -18.56 -3.49
C HIS A 91 -14.89 -18.86 -2.80
N LYS A 92 -14.84 -19.80 -1.85
CA LYS A 92 -16.01 -20.21 -1.07
C LYS A 92 -16.14 -19.34 0.17
N ASN A 93 -17.38 -18.93 0.46
CA ASN A 93 -17.73 -18.40 1.77
C ASN A 93 -18.48 -19.51 2.53
N GLU A 94 -17.78 -20.19 3.44
CA GLU A 94 -18.36 -21.32 4.21
C GLU A 94 -19.43 -20.86 5.21
N PHE A 95 -19.35 -19.59 5.63
CA PHE A 95 -20.23 -18.99 6.63
C PHE A 95 -20.77 -17.66 6.11
N PRO A 96 -21.66 -17.68 5.11
CA PRO A 96 -22.19 -16.46 4.52
C PRO A 96 -22.96 -15.66 5.57
N GLN A 97 -22.51 -14.43 5.79
CA GLN A 97 -23.16 -13.46 6.67
C GLN A 97 -23.74 -12.32 5.84
N HIS A 98 -24.87 -11.79 6.30
CA HIS A 98 -25.54 -10.62 5.73
C HIS A 98 -25.22 -9.33 6.51
N THR A 99 -24.23 -9.39 7.40
CA THR A 99 -23.77 -8.26 8.22
C THR A 99 -22.91 -7.33 7.38
N VAL A 100 -23.14 -6.02 7.51
CA VAL A 100 -22.35 -4.97 6.86
C VAL A 100 -21.80 -4.06 7.94
N ASP A 101 -20.57 -3.56 7.77
CA ASP A 101 -20.02 -2.55 8.67
C ASP A 101 -20.70 -1.20 8.41
N ALA A 102 -21.48 -0.73 9.40
CA ALA A 102 -22.21 0.54 9.34
C ALA A 102 -21.30 1.77 9.16
N ARG A 103 -19.98 1.62 9.37
CA ARG A 103 -19.02 2.73 9.31
C ARG A 103 -18.50 2.98 7.89
N LEU A 104 -18.80 2.14 6.91
CA LEU A 104 -18.21 2.24 5.57
C LEU A 104 -18.47 3.59 4.89
N LEU A 105 -19.73 4.02 4.78
CA LEU A 105 -20.08 5.30 4.16
C LEU A 105 -19.58 6.50 4.99
N HIS A 106 -19.59 6.37 6.32
CA HIS A 106 -19.03 7.39 7.20
C HIS A 106 -17.52 7.55 7.03
N ALA A 107 -16.78 6.45 6.86
CA ALA A 107 -15.34 6.46 6.70
C ALA A 107 -14.87 7.19 5.44
N VAL A 108 -15.64 7.11 4.35
CA VAL A 108 -15.34 7.85 3.11
C VAL A 108 -16.06 9.19 3.00
N ASN A 109 -17.08 9.44 3.83
CA ASN A 109 -17.95 10.61 3.77
C ASN A 109 -18.55 10.82 2.37
N ASN A 110 -19.08 9.73 1.81
CA ASN A 110 -19.65 9.66 0.46
C ASN A 110 -20.97 8.86 0.48
N GLU A 111 -21.86 9.10 -0.49
CA GLU A 111 -23.16 8.39 -0.61
C GLU A 111 -23.03 6.94 -1.10
N SER A 112 -21.86 6.58 -1.64
CA SER A 112 -21.59 5.26 -2.19
C SER A 112 -20.14 4.89 -1.98
N ALA A 113 -19.89 3.59 -1.83
CA ALA A 113 -18.55 3.06 -1.67
C ALA A 113 -18.40 1.69 -2.33
N PHE A 114 -17.18 1.38 -2.73
CA PHE A 114 -16.74 0.06 -3.18
C PHE A 114 -15.55 -0.39 -2.36
N GLY A 115 -15.55 -1.66 -1.94
CA GLY A 115 -14.55 -2.23 -1.05
C GLY A 115 -13.91 -3.49 -1.61
N ILE A 116 -12.59 -3.62 -1.45
CA ILE A 116 -11.84 -4.86 -1.70
C ILE A 116 -11.24 -5.32 -0.37
N ASP A 117 -11.41 -6.59 -0.03
CA ASP A 117 -10.82 -7.15 1.19
C ASP A 117 -9.29 -7.09 1.16
N MET A 118 -8.69 -6.89 2.32
CA MET A 118 -7.23 -6.77 2.43
C MET A 118 -6.48 -8.01 1.93
N PRO A 119 -6.89 -9.26 2.24
CA PRO A 119 -6.20 -10.44 1.73
C PRO A 119 -6.13 -10.50 0.21
N LEU A 120 -7.25 -10.22 -0.48
CA LEU A 120 -7.27 -10.14 -1.94
C LEU A 120 -6.42 -8.97 -2.46
N PHE A 121 -6.45 -7.83 -1.78
CA PHE A 121 -5.60 -6.69 -2.13
C PHE A 121 -4.10 -7.03 -2.03
N VAL A 122 -3.67 -7.66 -0.95
CA VAL A 122 -2.28 -8.12 -0.79
C VAL A 122 -1.91 -9.13 -1.87
N ASP A 123 -2.78 -10.10 -2.15
CA ASP A 123 -2.55 -11.11 -3.17
C ASP A 123 -2.34 -10.50 -4.56
N LYS A 124 -3.23 -9.61 -4.99
CA LYS A 124 -3.24 -9.10 -6.37
C LYS A 124 -2.30 -7.93 -6.59
N PHE A 125 -2.10 -7.08 -5.58
CA PHE A 125 -1.29 -5.88 -5.74
C PHE A 125 0.12 -6.03 -5.16
N LEU A 126 0.26 -6.48 -3.90
CA LEU A 126 1.58 -6.52 -3.26
C LEU A 126 2.47 -7.63 -3.81
N THR A 127 1.89 -8.78 -4.21
CA THR A 127 2.66 -9.86 -4.86
C THR A 127 3.29 -9.41 -6.17
N GLN A 128 2.55 -8.67 -7.00
CA GLN A 128 3.12 -8.09 -8.23
C GLN A 128 4.13 -6.98 -7.90
N GLY A 129 3.87 -6.23 -6.84
CA GLY A 129 4.79 -5.24 -6.33
C GLY A 129 6.16 -5.80 -5.96
N LEU A 130 6.18 -6.99 -5.36
CA LEU A 130 7.41 -7.69 -5.00
C LEU A 130 8.32 -7.95 -6.22
N ASN A 131 7.73 -8.37 -7.35
CA ASN A 131 8.46 -8.56 -8.60
C ASN A 131 9.11 -7.26 -9.08
N ILE A 132 8.41 -6.13 -8.96
CA ILE A 132 8.90 -4.80 -9.34
C ILE A 132 10.03 -4.34 -8.41
N MET A 133 9.91 -4.63 -7.11
CA MET A 133 10.92 -4.29 -6.11
C MET A 133 12.26 -5.01 -6.37
N GLN A 134 12.23 -6.22 -6.96
CA GLN A 134 13.41 -7.02 -7.30
C GLN A 134 14.34 -7.25 -6.10
N VAL A 135 13.75 -7.53 -4.93
CA VAL A 135 14.47 -7.77 -3.66
C VAL A 135 14.86 -9.23 -3.45
N GLY A 136 14.18 -10.15 -4.14
CA GLY A 136 14.39 -11.59 -4.14
C GLY A 136 13.46 -12.24 -5.16
N THR A 137 13.51 -13.56 -5.31
CA THR A 137 12.60 -14.29 -6.19
C THR A 137 11.27 -14.58 -5.46
N PRO A 138 10.12 -14.68 -6.14
CA PRO A 138 8.83 -14.92 -5.51
C PRO A 138 8.80 -16.11 -4.55
N ASP A 139 9.52 -17.18 -4.91
CA ASP A 139 9.61 -18.40 -4.09
C ASP A 139 10.35 -18.18 -2.77
N GLU A 140 11.10 -17.08 -2.59
CA GLU A 140 11.75 -16.73 -1.32
C GLU A 140 10.80 -16.05 -0.34
N PHE A 141 9.55 -15.77 -0.75
CA PHE A 141 8.57 -15.07 0.07
C PHE A 141 7.36 -15.95 0.40
N GLU A 142 6.68 -15.58 1.48
CA GLU A 142 5.44 -16.18 1.94
C GLU A 142 4.45 -15.07 2.33
N LYS A 143 3.16 -15.32 2.05
CA LYS A 143 2.07 -14.56 2.65
C LYS A 143 1.77 -15.12 4.03
N THR A 144 1.38 -14.27 4.96
CA THR A 144 0.90 -14.74 6.26
C THR A 144 -0.45 -15.42 6.19
N ASN A 145 -0.76 -16.21 7.23
CA ASN A 145 -2.01 -16.96 7.32
C ASN A 145 -3.27 -16.07 7.25
N ASN A 146 -3.18 -14.83 7.73
CA ASN A 146 -4.27 -13.84 7.63
C ASN A 146 -4.27 -13.06 6.31
N GLY A 147 -3.28 -13.28 5.44
CA GLY A 147 -3.16 -12.64 4.13
C GLY A 147 -2.82 -11.15 4.14
N LEU A 148 -2.41 -10.58 5.29
CA LEU A 148 -2.23 -9.12 5.41
C LEU A 148 -0.84 -8.62 5.03
N PHE A 149 0.16 -9.51 4.98
CA PHE A 149 1.51 -9.12 4.58
C PHE A 149 2.30 -10.24 3.92
N ILE A 150 3.33 -9.82 3.19
CA ILE A 150 4.34 -10.66 2.54
C ILE A 150 5.65 -10.52 3.31
N GLN A 151 6.31 -11.62 3.61
CA GLN A 151 7.63 -11.64 4.23
C GLN A 151 8.57 -12.64 3.55
N ASN A 152 9.88 -12.46 3.69
CA ASN A 152 10.83 -13.44 3.19
C ASN A 152 10.85 -14.68 4.12
N LYS A 153 10.78 -15.88 3.53
CA LYS A 153 10.87 -17.16 4.25
C LYS A 153 12.31 -17.67 4.36
N ASN A 154 13.15 -17.29 3.41
CA ASN A 154 14.56 -17.66 3.33
C ASN A 154 15.46 -16.43 3.57
N LYS A 155 16.74 -16.68 3.88
CA LYS A 155 17.76 -15.63 3.87
C LYS A 155 17.98 -15.17 2.44
N ILE A 156 17.87 -13.87 2.17
CA ILE A 156 17.99 -13.29 0.83
C ILE A 156 19.19 -12.35 0.74
N LYS A 157 19.86 -12.34 -0.42
CA LYS A 157 20.92 -11.37 -0.72
C LYS A 157 20.28 -10.05 -1.13
N PHE A 158 20.46 -9.02 -0.32
CA PHE A 158 19.90 -7.69 -0.60
C PHE A 158 20.64 -6.97 -1.73
N GLY A 159 21.97 -7.13 -1.77
CA GLY A 159 22.84 -6.52 -2.76
C GLY A 159 24.33 -6.76 -2.52
N ASN A 160 25.15 -6.50 -3.53
CA ASN A 160 26.61 -6.40 -3.39
C ASN A 160 26.99 -4.93 -3.18
N ILE A 161 27.35 -4.61 -1.94
CA ILE A 161 27.38 -3.24 -1.40
C ILE A 161 28.81 -2.74 -1.26
N GLN A 162 29.08 -1.55 -1.79
CA GLN A 162 30.37 -0.88 -1.63
C GLN A 162 30.61 -0.50 -0.17
N VAL A 163 31.73 -0.97 0.40
CA VAL A 163 32.16 -0.67 1.78
C VAL A 163 33.42 0.21 1.83
N SER A 164 34.20 0.23 0.76
CA SER A 164 35.26 1.21 0.51
C SER A 164 35.49 1.35 -1.01
N GLU A 165 36.34 2.29 -1.43
CA GLU A 165 36.54 2.68 -2.85
C GLU A 165 36.59 1.47 -3.81
N ASP A 166 37.38 0.43 -3.49
CA ASP A 166 37.51 -0.79 -4.31
C ASP A 166 37.03 -2.08 -3.62
N LYS A 167 36.21 -1.97 -2.57
CA LYS A 167 35.75 -3.13 -1.81
C LYS A 167 34.24 -3.21 -1.74
N TYR A 168 33.72 -4.39 -2.05
CA TYR A 168 32.30 -4.71 -2.01
C TYR A 168 32.07 -5.93 -1.13
N GLU A 169 30.97 -5.92 -0.39
CA GLU A 169 30.56 -7.00 0.49
C GLU A 169 29.09 -7.32 0.26
N ASP A 170 28.73 -8.58 0.41
CA ASP A 170 27.33 -8.99 0.28
C ASP A 170 26.53 -8.56 1.51
N ALA A 171 25.41 -7.88 1.26
CA ALA A 171 24.43 -7.55 2.27
C ALA A 171 23.28 -8.55 2.24
N TRP A 172 22.78 -8.91 3.43
CA TRP A 172 21.83 -10.00 3.62
C TRP A 172 20.68 -9.60 4.53
N ILE A 173 19.51 -10.19 4.26
CA ILE A 173 18.33 -10.11 5.11
C ILE A 173 17.97 -11.53 5.53
N ASP A 174 17.96 -11.78 6.84
CA ASP A 174 17.60 -13.08 7.40
C ASP A 174 16.09 -13.37 7.27
N PRO A 175 15.63 -14.62 7.43
CA PRO A 175 14.20 -14.97 7.34
C PRO A 175 13.32 -14.07 8.22
N LYS A 176 12.16 -13.65 7.68
CA LYS A 176 11.12 -12.84 8.34
C LYS A 176 11.54 -11.42 8.69
N LYS A 177 12.60 -10.91 8.04
CA LYS A 177 13.18 -9.59 8.27
C LYS A 177 12.94 -8.60 7.14
N PHE A 178 12.42 -9.05 6.01
CA PHE A 178 11.77 -8.20 5.02
C PHE A 178 10.26 -8.34 5.16
N LYS A 179 9.53 -7.24 5.21
CA LYS A 179 8.06 -7.22 5.22
C LYS A 179 7.51 -6.13 4.30
N LEU A 180 6.51 -6.52 3.52
CA LEU A 180 5.62 -5.62 2.80
C LEU A 180 4.21 -5.84 3.36
N ASP A 181 3.74 -4.90 4.16
CA ASP A 181 2.58 -5.05 5.05
C ASP A 181 1.56 -3.92 4.86
N ILE A 182 0.34 -4.16 5.32
CA ILE A 182 -0.67 -3.14 5.56
C ILE A 182 -0.95 -3.09 7.06
N SER A 183 -0.42 -2.07 7.71
CA SER A 183 -0.54 -1.87 9.15
C SER A 183 -1.06 -0.47 9.45
N ASN A 184 -2.01 -0.37 10.39
CA ASN A 184 -2.63 0.89 10.79
C ASN A 184 -3.12 1.73 9.60
N ASN A 185 -3.79 1.09 8.62
CA ASN A 185 -4.31 1.75 7.41
C ASN A 185 -3.23 2.39 6.53
N GLN A 186 -1.99 1.91 6.63
CA GLN A 186 -0.85 2.37 5.85
C GLN A 186 -0.16 1.17 5.21
N MET A 187 0.41 1.39 4.04
CA MET A 187 1.32 0.43 3.42
C MET A 187 2.70 0.63 4.03
N VAL A 188 3.33 -0.46 4.45
CA VAL A 188 4.60 -0.43 5.18
C VAL A 188 5.62 -1.27 4.45
N LEU A 189 6.77 -0.64 4.18
CA LEU A 189 8.00 -1.35 3.83
C LEU A 189 8.88 -1.39 5.08
N ASP A 190 9.19 -2.60 5.53
CA ASP A 190 10.03 -2.83 6.69
C ASP A 190 11.17 -3.79 6.34
N ILE A 191 12.39 -3.32 6.54
CA ILE A 191 13.61 -4.12 6.43
C ILE A 191 14.26 -4.06 7.81
N GLU A 192 14.15 -5.15 8.54
CA GLU A 192 14.81 -5.35 9.80
C GLU A 192 16.18 -5.99 9.58
N ASP A 193 17.16 -5.61 10.40
CA ASP A 193 18.44 -6.28 10.53
C ASP A 193 19.16 -6.60 9.20
N LEU A 194 19.23 -5.60 8.30
CA LEU A 194 20.06 -5.70 7.12
C LEU A 194 21.52 -5.75 7.55
N THR A 195 22.20 -6.85 7.21
CA THR A 195 23.56 -7.14 7.68
C THR A 195 24.58 -7.22 6.58
N TRP A 196 25.77 -6.66 6.82
CA TRP A 196 26.96 -6.84 5.97
C TRP A 196 28.24 -6.53 6.75
N GLN A 197 29.38 -6.98 6.22
CA GLN A 197 30.68 -6.67 6.82
C GLN A 197 31.10 -5.25 6.46
N GLN A 198 30.94 -4.30 7.38
CA GLN A 198 31.23 -2.89 7.13
C GLN A 198 32.74 -2.63 7.02
N ALA A 199 33.52 -3.03 8.03
CA ALA A 199 34.97 -2.87 8.02
C ALA A 199 35.63 -3.61 9.20
N ARG A 200 36.82 -4.19 8.98
CA ARG A 200 37.71 -4.73 10.03
C ARG A 200 37.00 -5.61 11.10
N GLY A 201 36.06 -6.43 10.68
CA GLY A 201 35.28 -7.33 11.56
C GLY A 201 33.99 -6.74 12.14
N ILE A 202 33.71 -5.45 11.93
CA ILE A 202 32.44 -4.83 12.31
C ILE A 202 31.35 -5.30 11.35
N ILE A 203 30.30 -5.88 11.92
CA ILE A 203 29.07 -6.21 11.20
C ILE A 203 28.11 -5.03 11.36
N GLY A 204 27.66 -4.49 10.23
CA GLY A 204 26.62 -3.48 10.20
C GLY A 204 25.26 -4.10 10.42
N HIS A 205 24.43 -3.47 11.24
CA HIS A 205 23.02 -3.82 11.38
C HIS A 205 22.18 -2.56 11.11
N VAL A 206 21.38 -2.59 10.05
CA VAL A 206 20.52 -1.47 9.66
C VAL A 206 19.07 -1.90 9.57
N ASN A 207 18.19 -1.15 10.23
CA ASN A 207 16.76 -1.23 9.94
C ASN A 207 16.35 -0.05 9.06
N TYR A 208 15.50 -0.31 8.08
CA TYR A 208 14.84 0.70 7.25
C TYR A 208 13.33 0.50 7.34
N ASN A 209 12.62 1.57 7.68
CA ASN A 209 11.18 1.54 7.85
C ASN A 209 10.55 2.76 7.17
N GLN A 210 9.55 2.53 6.31
CA GLN A 210 8.83 3.57 5.59
C GLN A 210 7.35 3.25 5.49
N HIS A 211 6.52 4.24 5.84
CA HIS A 211 5.07 4.15 5.77
C HIS A 211 4.53 5.03 4.65
N TYR A 212 3.48 4.55 3.98
CA TYR A 212 2.79 5.26 2.92
C TYR A 212 1.29 5.26 3.18
N THR A 213 0.68 6.42 3.03
CA THR A 213 -0.78 6.56 2.97
C THR A 213 -1.20 6.61 1.51
N LEU A 214 -2.26 5.88 1.18
CA LEU A 214 -2.84 5.88 -0.14
C LEU A 214 -3.85 7.03 -0.25
N ASN A 215 -3.67 7.91 -1.24
CA ASN A 215 -4.55 9.06 -1.47
C ASN A 215 -4.83 9.27 -2.96
N LEU A 216 -6.01 9.80 -3.27
CA LEU A 216 -6.30 10.35 -4.60
C LEU A 216 -5.90 11.82 -4.64
N LYS A 217 -5.18 12.19 -5.71
CA LYS A 217 -4.79 13.58 -5.97
C LYS A 217 -5.43 14.07 -7.26
N SER A 218 -5.85 15.33 -7.22
CA SER A 218 -6.35 16.09 -8.37
C SER A 218 -5.73 17.48 -8.32
N GLY A 219 -5.54 18.11 -9.48
CA GLY A 219 -4.99 19.47 -9.54
C GLY A 219 -4.43 19.80 -10.91
N ILE A 220 -3.52 20.78 -10.94
CA ILE A 220 -2.74 21.15 -12.11
C ILE A 220 -1.30 20.71 -11.87
N ASP A 221 -0.72 19.99 -12.84
CA ASP A 221 0.64 19.47 -12.74
C ASP A 221 1.70 20.50 -13.22
N LYS A 222 2.98 20.13 -13.19
CA LYS A 222 4.06 21.04 -13.63
C LYS A 222 4.01 21.43 -15.11
N LEU A 223 3.24 20.71 -15.94
CA LEU A 223 3.02 21.04 -17.34
C LEU A 223 1.84 22.00 -17.54
N GLY A 224 1.18 22.42 -16.47
CA GLY A 224 -0.04 23.24 -16.54
C GLY A 224 -1.27 22.44 -16.95
N LYS A 225 -1.22 21.10 -16.89
CA LYS A 225 -2.34 20.23 -17.28
C LYS A 225 -3.13 19.80 -16.05
N GLU A 226 -4.45 19.84 -16.18
CA GLU A 226 -5.35 19.29 -15.17
C GLU A 226 -5.24 17.76 -15.12
N TYR A 227 -5.28 17.22 -13.91
CA TYR A 227 -5.40 15.79 -13.64
C TYR A 227 -6.40 15.57 -12.50
N LYS A 228 -7.08 14.42 -12.53
CA LYS A 228 -8.10 14.08 -11.55
C LYS A 228 -8.00 12.63 -11.11
N ASN A 229 -8.17 12.38 -9.81
CA ASN A 229 -8.24 11.05 -9.21
C ASN A 229 -7.04 10.16 -9.60
N VAL A 230 -5.84 10.72 -9.56
CA VAL A 230 -4.59 9.96 -9.72
C VAL A 230 -4.17 9.42 -8.37
N LEU A 231 -3.89 8.13 -8.31
CA LEU A 231 -3.45 7.47 -7.08
C LEU A 231 -1.98 7.80 -6.82
N ILE A 232 -1.70 8.49 -5.71
CA ILE A 232 -0.34 8.90 -5.33
C ILE A 232 -0.14 8.55 -3.86
N PRO A 233 0.83 7.68 -3.52
CA PRO A 233 1.17 7.39 -2.15
C PRO A 233 1.91 8.60 -1.62
N THR A 234 1.50 9.01 -0.44
CA THR A 234 2.17 10.05 0.32
C THR A 234 2.91 9.37 1.47
N GLU A 235 4.20 9.64 1.60
CA GLU A 235 4.99 9.22 2.76
C GLU A 235 4.30 9.71 4.04
N ALA A 236 3.94 8.77 4.91
CA ALA A 236 3.20 9.07 6.14
C ALA A 236 4.13 9.46 7.29
N ASN A 237 5.39 9.02 7.23
CA ASN A 237 6.44 9.36 8.17
C ASN A 237 7.76 9.62 7.43
N ASP A 238 8.70 10.26 8.13
CA ASP A 238 10.07 10.39 7.62
C ASP A 238 10.74 9.01 7.63
N PRO A 239 11.47 8.64 6.56
CA PRO A 239 12.26 7.41 6.57
C PRO A 239 13.28 7.44 7.70
N THR A 240 13.38 6.33 8.41
CA THR A 240 14.33 6.17 9.52
C THR A 240 15.36 5.10 9.21
N LEU A 241 16.61 5.37 9.61
CA LEU A 241 17.66 4.35 9.71
C LEU A 241 17.95 4.07 11.17
N THR A 242 17.89 2.80 11.55
CA THR A 242 18.33 2.38 12.88
C THR A 242 19.65 1.64 12.77
N PHE A 243 20.68 2.17 13.41
CA PHE A 243 21.98 1.51 13.53
C PHE A 243 22.09 0.83 14.88
N THR A 244 22.47 -0.45 14.89
CA THR A 244 22.68 -1.21 16.13
C THR A 244 24.07 -1.85 16.11
N TYR A 245 24.80 -1.71 17.21
CA TYR A 245 26.13 -2.30 17.40
C TYR A 245 26.25 -2.93 18.78
N THR A 246 27.19 -3.86 18.93
CA THR A 246 27.53 -4.40 20.24
C THR A 246 28.17 -3.33 21.11
N LEU A 247 27.95 -3.40 22.41
CA LEU A 247 28.57 -2.48 23.37
C LEU A 247 30.10 -2.61 23.38
N GLU A 248 30.62 -3.80 23.11
CA GLU A 248 32.06 -4.06 22.99
C GLU A 248 32.66 -3.33 21.79
N ASP A 249 32.07 -3.48 20.60
CA ASP A 249 32.50 -2.78 19.39
C ASP A 249 32.43 -1.26 19.59
N TRP A 250 31.35 -0.79 20.23
CA TRP A 250 31.19 0.63 20.55
C TRP A 250 32.35 1.16 21.39
N TYR A 251 32.71 0.49 22.49
CA TYR A 251 33.81 0.97 23.35
C TYR A 251 35.17 0.93 22.67
N GLN A 252 35.40 -0.04 21.79
CA GLN A 252 36.69 -0.15 21.10
C GLN A 252 36.79 0.78 19.88
N ARG A 253 35.66 1.12 19.25
CA ARG A 253 35.64 1.69 17.89
C ARG A 253 34.59 2.78 17.68
N GLU A 254 34.17 3.46 18.74
CA GLU A 254 33.13 4.51 18.72
C GLU A 254 33.28 5.46 17.53
N GLN A 255 34.44 6.09 17.36
CA GLN A 255 34.65 7.07 16.30
C GLN A 255 34.42 6.46 14.91
N MET A 256 34.96 5.26 14.66
CA MET A 256 34.80 4.55 13.40
C MET A 256 33.32 4.18 13.16
N ILE A 257 32.61 3.73 14.20
CA ILE A 257 31.18 3.42 14.11
C ILE A 257 30.36 4.67 13.77
N VAL A 258 30.64 5.79 14.45
CA VAL A 258 29.99 7.07 14.16
C VAL A 258 30.27 7.51 12.72
N GLU A 259 31.52 7.43 12.26
CA GLU A 259 31.89 7.77 10.88
C GLU A 259 31.16 6.92 9.85
N ILE A 260 31.05 5.61 10.09
CA ILE A 260 30.30 4.68 9.22
C ILE A 260 28.80 5.05 9.24
N ALA A 261 28.21 5.23 10.43
CA ALA A 261 26.80 5.62 10.58
C ALA A 261 26.49 6.95 9.87
N VAL A 262 27.39 7.92 9.96
CA VAL A 262 27.26 9.24 9.31
C VAL A 262 27.38 9.12 7.80
N GLY A 263 28.40 8.41 7.30
CA GLY A 263 28.59 8.18 5.87
C GLY A 263 27.37 7.49 5.25
N MET A 264 26.83 6.49 5.94
CA MET A 264 25.60 5.81 5.53
C MET A 264 24.38 6.74 5.60
N ALA A 265 24.11 7.40 6.72
CA ALA A 265 22.92 8.22 6.84
C ALA A 265 22.95 9.43 5.90
N LEU A 266 24.11 10.04 5.66
CA LEU A 266 24.25 11.13 4.69
C LEU A 266 24.13 10.62 3.25
N SER A 267 24.78 9.50 2.91
CA SER A 267 24.59 8.93 1.56
C SER A 267 23.13 8.55 1.35
N VAL A 268 22.47 7.95 2.36
CA VAL A 268 21.04 7.66 2.39
C VAL A 268 20.15 8.90 2.56
N ALA A 269 20.70 10.10 2.69
CA ALA A 269 19.90 11.32 2.70
C ALA A 269 20.05 12.07 1.38
N THR A 270 21.26 12.09 0.83
CA THR A 270 21.64 13.00 -0.25
C THR A 270 22.00 12.31 -1.57
N GLY A 271 22.40 11.04 -1.52
CA GLY A 271 23.00 10.33 -2.64
C GLY A 271 24.41 10.73 -3.01
N ILE A 272 25.11 11.44 -2.14
CA ILE A 272 26.53 11.77 -2.31
C ILE A 272 27.33 11.18 -1.15
N LEU A 273 28.54 10.68 -1.45
CA LEU A 273 29.55 10.35 -0.45
C LEU A 273 30.26 11.63 0.01
N PHE A 274 30.20 11.91 1.31
CA PHE A 274 30.90 13.05 1.91
C PHE A 274 32.25 12.61 2.47
N SER A 275 33.28 13.43 2.27
CA SER A 275 34.56 13.23 2.97
C SER A 275 34.40 13.49 4.47
N ALA A 276 35.08 12.70 5.29
CA ALA A 276 35.04 12.81 6.76
C ALA A 276 35.51 14.20 7.26
N VAL A 277 36.32 14.90 6.46
CA VAL A 277 36.85 16.23 6.79
C VAL A 277 35.88 17.37 6.45
N SER A 278 34.82 17.13 5.68
CA SER A 278 33.86 18.16 5.28
C SER A 278 33.07 18.73 6.47
N SER A 279 32.67 19.99 6.40
CA SER A 279 31.85 20.64 7.43
C SER A 279 30.51 19.94 7.62
N THR A 280 29.87 19.51 6.52
CA THR A 280 28.63 18.73 6.52
C THR A 280 28.79 17.42 7.28
N PHE A 281 29.85 16.65 6.99
CA PHE A 281 30.11 15.39 7.69
C PHE A 281 30.34 15.61 9.18
N ARG A 282 31.10 16.64 9.56
CA ARG A 282 31.32 16.96 10.99
C ARG A 282 30.03 17.37 11.70
N ALA A 283 29.16 18.15 11.05
CA ALA A 283 27.87 18.54 11.60
C ALA A 283 26.95 17.31 11.77
N ALA A 284 26.89 16.44 10.77
CA ALA A 284 26.16 15.18 10.82
C ALA A 284 26.71 14.25 11.91
N SER A 285 28.03 14.14 12.04
CA SER A 285 28.72 13.36 13.06
C SER A 285 28.36 13.79 14.45
N LYS A 286 28.41 15.10 14.74
CA LYS A 286 27.98 15.64 16.03
C LYS A 286 26.52 15.31 16.35
N TYR A 287 25.65 15.40 15.34
CA TYR A 287 24.24 15.07 15.51
C TYR A 287 24.02 13.57 15.77
N ILE A 288 24.54 12.70 14.91
CA ILE A 288 24.37 11.24 14.98
C ILE A 288 25.04 10.65 16.21
N GLN A 289 26.24 11.11 16.59
CA GLN A 289 26.91 10.69 17.82
C GLN A 289 26.01 10.92 19.05
N GLY A 290 25.30 12.06 19.10
CA GLY A 290 24.35 12.36 20.18
C GLY A 290 23.10 11.48 20.21
N LEU A 291 22.82 10.71 19.15
CA LEU A 291 21.67 9.80 19.07
C LEU A 291 22.00 8.40 19.61
N PHE A 292 23.26 8.00 19.65
CA PHE A 292 23.65 6.70 20.15
C PHE A 292 23.39 6.59 21.65
N LYS A 293 22.59 5.58 22.02
CA LYS A 293 22.24 5.29 23.42
C LYS A 293 22.39 3.80 23.69
N LYS A 294 22.82 3.45 24.89
CA LYS A 294 22.82 2.06 25.37
C LYS A 294 21.38 1.56 25.45
N VAL A 295 21.12 0.37 24.90
CA VAL A 295 19.81 -0.29 24.94
C VAL A 295 19.99 -1.69 25.51
N GLY A 296 19.32 -1.96 26.64
CA GLY A 296 19.49 -3.20 27.38
C GLY A 296 20.94 -3.38 27.90
N ASN A 297 21.37 -4.64 28.01
CA ASN A 297 22.64 -4.96 28.67
C ASN A 297 23.86 -5.04 27.74
N GLY A 298 23.70 -5.02 26.41
CA GLY A 298 24.80 -5.33 25.49
C GLY A 298 24.83 -4.60 24.16
N LEU A 299 23.93 -3.64 23.91
CA LEU A 299 23.81 -2.97 22.61
C LEU A 299 23.86 -1.45 22.74
N VAL A 300 24.32 -0.79 21.69
CA VAL A 300 24.20 0.65 21.48
C VAL A 300 23.42 0.87 20.18
N ARG A 301 22.45 1.79 20.21
CA ARG A 301 21.54 2.05 19.10
C ARG A 301 21.42 3.54 18.82
N ALA A 302 21.39 3.90 17.54
CA ALA A 302 20.98 5.23 17.06
C ALA A 302 19.81 5.08 16.08
N VAL A 303 18.81 5.97 16.21
CA VAL A 303 17.70 6.07 15.26
C VAL A 303 17.80 7.42 14.58
N VAL A 304 18.04 7.42 13.27
CA VAL A 304 18.29 8.64 12.48
C VAL A 304 17.09 8.89 11.58
N SER A 305 16.37 10.01 11.80
CA SER A 305 15.45 10.56 10.81
C SER A 305 16.25 11.24 9.70
N LEU A 306 16.06 10.79 8.46
CA LEU A 306 16.81 11.31 7.31
C LEU A 306 16.43 12.75 6.99
N ARG A 307 15.15 13.12 7.13
CA ARG A 307 14.69 14.50 6.93
C ARG A 307 15.25 15.44 8.00
N GLU A 308 15.26 15.01 9.26
CA GLU A 308 15.87 15.81 10.33
C GLU A 308 17.37 15.97 10.11
N LEU A 309 18.08 14.90 9.75
CA LEU A 309 19.50 14.97 9.40
C LEU A 309 19.76 16.01 8.30
N MET A 310 19.04 15.94 7.18
CA MET A 310 19.15 16.90 6.09
C MET A 310 18.91 18.34 6.53
N SER A 311 17.86 18.57 7.33
CA SER A 311 17.53 19.88 7.87
C SER A 311 18.64 20.42 8.78
N LYS A 312 19.20 19.58 9.66
CA LYS A 312 20.27 19.98 10.59
C LYS A 312 21.57 20.35 9.89
N VAL A 313 21.90 19.67 8.80
CA VAL A 313 23.18 19.88 8.08
C VAL A 313 23.03 20.75 6.83
N GLY A 314 21.82 21.19 6.52
CA GLY A 314 21.54 22.15 5.44
C GLY A 314 21.74 21.59 4.04
N VAL A 315 21.53 20.27 3.84
CA VAL A 315 21.69 19.60 2.54
C VAL A 315 20.35 19.10 2.01
N LYS A 316 20.31 18.82 0.71
CA LYS A 316 19.19 18.19 0.03
C LYS A 316 19.68 16.97 -0.75
N ALA A 317 18.74 16.14 -1.19
CA ALA A 317 19.01 15.12 -2.21
C ALA A 317 19.67 15.75 -3.44
N SER A 318 20.74 15.12 -3.92
CA SER A 318 21.43 15.52 -5.15
C SER A 318 20.57 15.20 -6.36
N GLN A 319 20.43 16.15 -7.27
CA GLN A 319 19.73 15.92 -8.52
C GLN A 319 20.44 14.87 -9.38
N GLU A 320 21.78 14.84 -9.35
CA GLU A 320 22.58 13.83 -10.05
C GLU A 320 22.29 12.43 -9.52
N ALA A 321 22.22 12.30 -8.19
CA ALA A 321 21.94 11.01 -7.56
C ALA A 321 20.47 10.58 -7.74
N ILE A 322 19.53 11.52 -7.80
CA ILE A 322 18.14 11.26 -8.21
C ILE A 322 18.12 10.71 -9.65
N ASN A 323 18.84 11.36 -10.57
CA ASN A 323 18.90 10.92 -11.97
C ASN A 323 19.57 9.55 -12.11
N GLU A 324 20.71 9.33 -11.45
CA GLU A 324 21.41 8.03 -11.43
C GLU A 324 20.48 6.93 -10.92
N GLY A 325 19.77 7.20 -9.83
CA GLY A 325 18.86 6.23 -9.28
C GLY A 325 17.67 5.91 -10.22
N LEU A 326 17.13 6.91 -10.93
CA LEU A 326 16.11 6.68 -11.97
C LEU A 326 16.66 5.83 -13.11
N GLU A 327 17.89 6.09 -13.55
CA GLU A 327 18.57 5.30 -14.60
C GLU A 327 18.84 3.86 -14.14
N LEU A 328 19.28 3.66 -12.90
CA LEU A 328 19.47 2.32 -12.31
C LEU A 328 18.14 1.56 -12.25
N THR A 329 17.08 2.24 -11.83
CA THR A 329 15.73 1.67 -11.80
C THR A 329 15.29 1.28 -13.22
N ALA A 330 15.46 2.17 -14.20
CA ALA A 330 15.15 1.91 -15.60
C ALA A 330 15.88 0.67 -16.14
N ARG A 331 17.20 0.61 -15.88
CA ARG A 331 18.08 -0.48 -16.31
C ARG A 331 17.63 -1.81 -15.72
N ASN A 332 17.32 -1.84 -14.43
CA ASN A 332 16.92 -3.07 -13.75
C ASN A 332 15.53 -3.54 -14.15
N LEU A 333 14.62 -2.62 -14.45
CA LEU A 333 13.31 -2.92 -15.01
C LEU A 333 13.42 -3.43 -16.46
N SER A 334 14.31 -2.87 -17.27
CA SER A 334 14.49 -3.28 -18.67
C SER A 334 15.15 -4.66 -18.85
N ARG A 335 15.57 -5.32 -17.77
CA ARG A 335 16.11 -6.70 -17.82
C ARG A 335 15.05 -7.74 -18.16
N ALA A 336 13.78 -7.36 -18.11
CA ALA A 336 12.65 -8.25 -18.33
C ALA A 336 11.62 -7.59 -19.26
N ASN A 337 10.80 -8.41 -19.91
CA ASN A 337 9.77 -7.94 -20.85
C ASN A 337 8.37 -7.85 -20.24
N SER A 338 8.16 -8.45 -19.06
CA SER A 338 6.91 -8.41 -18.29
C SER A 338 7.19 -8.22 -16.80
N VAL A 339 6.19 -7.75 -16.05
CA VAL A 339 6.30 -7.61 -14.59
C VAL A 339 6.62 -8.93 -13.90
N ILE A 340 5.97 -10.02 -14.32
CA ILE A 340 6.21 -11.36 -13.74
C ILE A 340 7.68 -11.77 -13.92
N SER A 341 8.24 -11.53 -15.12
CA SER A 341 9.65 -11.88 -15.39
C SER A 341 10.67 -11.06 -14.59
N LEU A 342 10.30 -9.92 -13.99
CA LEU A 342 11.20 -9.15 -13.11
C LEU A 342 11.60 -9.94 -11.85
N GLY A 343 10.75 -10.86 -11.40
CA GLY A 343 10.99 -11.75 -10.27
C GLY A 343 11.75 -13.04 -10.61
N SER A 344 12.12 -13.25 -11.88
CA SER A 344 12.85 -14.46 -12.30
C SER A 344 14.25 -14.54 -11.67
N GLU A 345 14.74 -15.75 -11.44
CA GLU A 345 16.07 -15.99 -10.85
C GLU A 345 17.19 -15.25 -11.58
N GLU A 346 17.18 -15.27 -12.92
CA GLU A 346 18.18 -14.59 -13.74
C GLU A 346 18.19 -13.07 -13.50
N VAL A 347 17.01 -12.44 -13.55
CA VAL A 347 16.89 -10.99 -13.36
C VAL A 347 17.30 -10.61 -11.94
N ILE A 348 16.79 -11.34 -10.93
CA ILE A 348 17.14 -11.09 -9.53
C ILE A 348 18.64 -11.24 -9.31
N TYR A 349 19.27 -12.31 -9.82
CA TYR A 349 20.71 -12.53 -9.73
C TYR A 349 21.49 -11.33 -10.29
N GLN A 350 21.10 -10.81 -11.45
CA GLN A 350 21.78 -9.66 -12.03
C GLN A 350 21.59 -8.37 -11.23
N VAL A 351 20.42 -8.17 -10.61
CA VAL A 351 20.10 -6.97 -9.81
C VAL A 351 20.81 -6.98 -8.46
N VAL A 352 20.87 -8.13 -7.77
CA VAL A 352 21.48 -8.23 -6.43
C VAL A 352 23.01 -8.32 -6.50
N ASN A 353 23.59 -8.78 -7.62
CA ASN A 353 25.05 -8.80 -7.82
C ASN A 353 25.59 -7.52 -8.48
N GLN A 354 24.72 -6.57 -8.84
CA GLN A 354 25.17 -5.26 -9.30
C GLN A 354 25.90 -4.54 -8.17
N GLN A 355 27.19 -4.28 -8.36
CA GLN A 355 28.03 -3.47 -7.48
C GLN A 355 27.50 -2.04 -7.38
N ARG A 356 27.19 -1.59 -6.17
CA ARG A 356 26.68 -0.25 -5.90
C ARG A 356 26.74 0.10 -4.41
N THR A 357 26.43 1.34 -4.06
CA THR A 357 26.31 1.75 -2.66
C THR A 357 25.03 1.19 -2.04
N LEU A 358 25.03 1.02 -0.71
CA LEU A 358 23.83 0.59 0.04
C LEU A 358 22.66 1.53 -0.21
N TRP A 359 22.98 2.83 -0.26
CA TRP A 359 22.00 3.86 -0.50
C TRP A 359 21.28 3.71 -1.83
N SER A 360 22.01 3.60 -2.95
CA SER A 360 21.35 3.57 -4.24
C SER A 360 20.40 2.37 -4.36
N ARG A 361 20.68 1.27 -3.64
CA ARG A 361 19.77 0.14 -3.48
C ARG A 361 18.53 0.47 -2.63
N ILE A 362 18.68 1.09 -1.46
CA ILE A 362 17.54 1.52 -0.63
C ILE A 362 16.65 2.52 -1.40
N TRP A 363 17.24 3.46 -2.12
CA TRP A 363 16.52 4.45 -2.92
C TRP A 363 15.75 3.83 -4.08
N GLU A 364 16.39 2.95 -4.84
CA GLU A 364 15.73 2.19 -5.91
C GLU A 364 14.51 1.44 -5.37
N ILE A 365 14.65 0.77 -4.23
CA ILE A 365 13.56 0.05 -3.57
C ILE A 365 12.47 1.02 -3.10
N SER A 366 12.83 2.15 -2.51
CA SER A 366 11.86 3.15 -2.04
C SER A 366 11.03 3.71 -3.19
N TRP A 367 11.64 4.06 -4.32
CA TRP A 367 10.90 4.51 -5.50
C TRP A 367 10.05 3.41 -6.12
N LYS A 368 10.59 2.19 -6.25
CA LYS A 368 9.81 1.04 -6.70
C LYS A 368 8.62 0.80 -5.79
N THR A 369 8.79 0.96 -4.48
CA THR A 369 7.70 0.84 -3.49
C THR A 369 6.65 1.92 -3.69
N ALA A 370 7.06 3.19 -3.81
CA ALA A 370 6.15 4.29 -4.14
C ALA A 370 5.44 4.08 -5.49
N LEU A 371 6.10 3.48 -6.48
CA LEU A 371 5.46 3.11 -7.73
C LEU A 371 4.44 1.99 -7.54
N VAL A 372 4.85 0.92 -6.87
CA VAL A 372 3.98 -0.22 -6.56
C VAL A 372 2.71 0.31 -5.95
N PHE A 373 2.81 1.22 -4.99
CA PHE A 373 1.69 1.82 -4.27
C PHE A 373 0.89 2.88 -5.05
N SER A 374 1.52 3.67 -5.94
CA SER A 374 0.79 4.63 -6.79
C SER A 374 0.09 3.96 -7.97
N GLN A 375 0.67 2.90 -8.50
CA GLN A 375 0.25 2.30 -9.77
C GLN A 375 -0.31 0.90 -9.57
N MET A 376 -0.69 0.54 -8.33
CA MET A 376 -1.28 -0.74 -7.95
C MET A 376 -2.33 -1.19 -8.97
N VAL A 377 -3.21 -0.27 -9.35
CA VAL A 377 -4.25 -0.44 -10.37
C VAL A 377 -3.68 -0.87 -11.73
N ALA A 378 -2.71 -0.14 -12.27
CA ALA A 378 -2.11 -0.45 -13.56
C ALA A 378 -1.28 -1.74 -13.50
N ILE A 379 -0.65 -2.01 -12.35
CA ILE A 379 0.16 -3.21 -12.09
C ILE A 379 -0.71 -4.46 -12.01
N ALA A 380 -1.83 -4.41 -11.26
CA ALA A 380 -2.76 -5.53 -11.12
C ALA A 380 -3.49 -5.86 -12.42
N ALA A 381 -3.55 -4.89 -13.34
CA ALA A 381 -4.03 -5.12 -14.70
C ALA A 381 -3.08 -5.98 -15.54
N ALA A 382 -1.94 -6.47 -15.02
CA ALA A 382 -0.95 -7.41 -15.60
C ALA A 382 -0.45 -7.22 -17.05
N GLY A 383 -1.02 -6.29 -17.82
CA GLY A 383 -0.56 -5.76 -19.09
C GLY A 383 0.47 -4.63 -18.94
N MET A 384 0.87 -4.31 -17.71
CA MET A 384 1.94 -3.36 -17.46
C MET A 384 3.28 -3.96 -17.88
N VAL A 385 4.00 -3.26 -18.75
CA VAL A 385 5.36 -3.62 -19.16
C VAL A 385 6.39 -2.78 -18.40
N PRO A 386 7.61 -3.28 -18.19
CA PRO A 386 8.63 -2.55 -17.44
C PRO A 386 8.97 -1.15 -17.97
N THR A 387 8.80 -0.90 -19.27
CA THR A 387 8.99 0.45 -19.84
C THR A 387 7.91 1.45 -19.41
N MET A 388 6.67 1.00 -19.15
CA MET A 388 5.61 1.86 -18.61
C MET A 388 5.89 2.20 -17.14
N ILE A 389 6.34 1.21 -16.36
CA ILE A 389 6.75 1.35 -14.95
C ILE A 389 7.81 2.45 -14.80
N TYR A 390 8.87 2.40 -15.62
CA TYR A 390 9.90 3.42 -15.63
C TYR A 390 9.35 4.82 -15.98
N LYS A 391 8.49 4.95 -17.02
CA LYS A 391 7.89 6.24 -17.39
C LYS A 391 7.04 6.83 -16.28
N TYR A 392 6.29 6.00 -15.55
CA TYR A 392 5.48 6.47 -14.44
C TYR A 392 6.32 6.97 -13.27
N LEU A 393 7.45 6.31 -12.97
CA LEU A 393 8.43 6.85 -12.02
C LEU A 393 8.97 8.21 -12.45
N GLU A 394 9.32 8.35 -13.72
CA GLU A 394 9.79 9.62 -14.29
C GLU A 394 8.72 10.72 -14.15
N TYR A 395 7.45 10.41 -14.44
CA TYR A 395 6.34 11.37 -14.29
C TYR A 395 6.09 11.75 -12.83
N ILE A 396 6.17 10.79 -11.90
CA ILE A 396 6.06 11.08 -10.46
C ILE A 396 7.20 12.00 -10.02
N ALA A 397 8.44 11.68 -10.39
CA ALA A 397 9.63 12.45 -10.04
C ALA A 397 9.60 13.87 -10.63
N LYS A 398 9.06 14.04 -11.84
CA LYS A 398 8.90 15.32 -12.52
C LYS A 398 7.60 16.05 -12.15
N GLU A 399 6.75 15.47 -11.31
CA GLU A 399 5.42 15.99 -10.97
C GLU A 399 4.54 16.24 -12.20
N GLU A 400 4.65 15.38 -13.22
CA GLU A 400 3.85 15.37 -14.45
C GLU A 400 2.63 14.45 -14.30
N TYR A 401 1.85 14.67 -13.24
CA TYR A 401 0.77 13.77 -12.83
C TYR A 401 -0.34 13.59 -13.87
N SER A 402 -0.51 14.53 -14.82
CA SER A 402 -1.49 14.37 -15.90
C SER A 402 -1.16 13.24 -16.87
N LYS A 403 0.05 12.68 -16.80
CA LYS A 403 0.49 11.54 -17.63
C LYS A 403 0.32 10.19 -16.94
N LEU A 404 -0.06 10.19 -15.66
CA LEU A 404 -0.34 8.98 -14.91
C LEU A 404 -1.78 8.50 -15.18
N PRO A 405 -2.03 7.19 -15.14
CA PRO A 405 -3.38 6.67 -15.26
C PRO A 405 -4.23 7.10 -14.06
N THR A 406 -5.51 7.33 -14.33
CA THR A 406 -6.52 7.57 -13.29
C THR A 406 -7.06 6.24 -12.77
N ILE A 407 -7.60 6.23 -11.56
CA ILE A 407 -8.22 5.03 -10.98
C ILE A 407 -9.56 4.62 -11.67
N ASN A 408 -10.11 5.48 -12.54
CA ASN A 408 -11.44 5.27 -13.13
C ASN A 408 -11.52 3.98 -13.96
N GLU A 409 -10.46 3.62 -14.70
CA GLU A 409 -10.44 2.39 -15.50
C GLU A 409 -10.53 1.13 -14.64
N PHE A 410 -9.84 1.12 -13.50
CA PHE A 410 -9.94 0.03 -12.54
C PHE A 410 -11.33 -0.06 -11.91
N LEU A 411 -11.90 1.08 -11.55
CA LEU A 411 -13.25 1.13 -11.00
C LEU A 411 -14.30 0.65 -12.00
N ALA A 412 -14.17 1.00 -13.28
CA ALA A 412 -15.06 0.48 -14.32
C ALA A 412 -15.03 -1.05 -14.39
N ASN A 413 -13.87 -1.67 -14.14
CA ASN A 413 -13.75 -3.13 -14.04
C ASN A 413 -14.34 -3.69 -12.73
N CYS A 414 -14.22 -2.96 -11.62
CA CYS A 414 -14.80 -3.33 -10.32
C CYS A 414 -16.34 -3.35 -10.34
N VAL A 415 -16.97 -2.27 -10.85
CA VAL A 415 -18.43 -2.11 -10.81
C VAL A 415 -19.13 -2.54 -12.10
N GLY A 416 -18.40 -2.89 -13.16
CA GLY A 416 -19.01 -3.22 -14.46
C GLY A 416 -19.96 -4.42 -14.42
N ALA A 417 -19.67 -5.40 -13.54
CA ALA A 417 -20.44 -6.62 -13.34
C ALA A 417 -21.50 -6.51 -12.22
N VAL A 418 -21.51 -5.40 -11.47
CA VAL A 418 -22.44 -5.18 -10.34
C VAL A 418 -23.03 -3.77 -10.48
N ARG A 419 -24.30 -3.69 -10.86
CA ARG A 419 -24.94 -2.41 -11.18
C ARG A 419 -26.12 -2.11 -10.28
N TRP A 420 -26.21 -0.85 -9.88
CA TRP A 420 -27.41 -0.29 -9.25
C TRP A 420 -28.54 -0.10 -10.27
N PRO A 421 -29.80 -0.04 -9.83
CA PRO A 421 -30.90 0.40 -10.68
C PRO A 421 -30.58 1.80 -11.25
N ASP A 422 -31.03 2.06 -12.48
CA ASP A 422 -30.77 3.28 -13.28
C ASP A 422 -29.45 3.32 -14.09
N ASN A 423 -28.63 2.26 -14.12
CA ASN A 423 -27.33 2.27 -14.84
C ASN A 423 -26.38 3.41 -14.41
N SER A 424 -26.50 3.87 -13.16
CA SER A 424 -25.67 4.97 -12.66
C SER A 424 -24.17 4.63 -12.66
N GLU A 425 -23.34 5.57 -13.10
CA GLU A 425 -21.89 5.44 -13.12
C GLU A 425 -21.29 5.83 -11.76
N PHE A 426 -20.46 4.97 -11.17
CA PHE A 426 -19.76 5.28 -9.93
C PHE A 426 -18.55 6.19 -10.19
N LYS A 427 -18.62 7.42 -9.71
CA LYS A 427 -17.53 8.40 -9.75
C LYS A 427 -16.84 8.47 -8.41
N VAL A 428 -15.62 7.94 -8.35
CA VAL A 428 -14.80 7.99 -7.14
C VAL A 428 -14.34 9.41 -6.84
N GLU A 429 -14.26 9.71 -5.55
CA GLU A 429 -13.75 10.96 -5.00
C GLU A 429 -12.67 10.68 -3.96
N THR A 430 -12.73 9.53 -3.28
CA THR A 430 -11.79 9.13 -2.24
C THR A 430 -11.33 7.67 -2.43
N ALA A 431 -10.09 7.37 -2.05
CA ALA A 431 -9.58 6.01 -1.96
C ALA A 431 -8.60 5.93 -0.80
N GLN A 432 -8.82 4.98 0.12
CA GLN A 432 -8.03 4.83 1.33
C GLN A 432 -7.99 3.37 1.80
N LEU A 433 -7.02 3.05 2.65
CA LEU A 433 -7.01 1.80 3.41
C LEU A 433 -7.74 2.04 4.72
N GLN A 434 -8.73 1.22 5.04
CA GLN A 434 -9.50 1.33 6.29
C GLN A 434 -9.98 -0.07 6.72
N GLY A 435 -9.04 -0.97 7.01
CA GLY A 435 -9.31 -2.41 7.19
C GLY A 435 -9.73 -3.17 5.91
N ILE A 436 -10.17 -2.45 4.87
CA ILE A 436 -10.38 -2.85 3.48
C ILE A 436 -9.93 -1.73 2.55
N TYR A 437 -9.71 -2.02 1.28
CA TYR A 437 -9.36 -0.99 0.31
C TYR A 437 -10.67 -0.35 -0.14
N LEU A 438 -10.92 0.84 0.39
CA LEU A 438 -12.23 1.49 0.36
C LEU A 438 -12.16 2.70 -0.56
N MET A 439 -13.00 2.68 -1.59
CA MET A 439 -13.15 3.76 -2.56
C MET A 439 -14.54 4.38 -2.36
N GLY A 440 -14.59 5.66 -2.04
CA GLY A 440 -15.83 6.41 -1.85
C GLY A 440 -16.12 7.33 -3.03
N GLY A 441 -17.40 7.53 -3.32
CA GLY A 441 -17.80 8.33 -4.46
C GLY A 441 -19.30 8.60 -4.54
N ARG A 442 -19.73 8.99 -5.74
CA ARG A 442 -21.10 9.31 -6.06
C ARG A 442 -21.61 8.49 -7.23
N LEU A 443 -22.91 8.26 -7.26
CA LEU A 443 -23.57 7.62 -8.40
C LEU A 443 -24.13 8.71 -9.31
N ASN A 444 -23.52 8.88 -10.47
CA ASN A 444 -24.01 9.80 -11.48
C ASN A 444 -25.05 9.10 -12.35
N LYS A 445 -26.24 9.70 -12.44
CA LYS A 445 -27.27 9.31 -13.40
C LYS A 445 -26.92 9.72 -14.83
#